data_AF-A0A1E5NI96-F1
#
_entry.id   AF-A0A1E5NI96-F1
#
_cell.length_a   1.000
_cell.length_b   1.000
_cell.length_c   1.000
_cell.angle_alpha   90.00
_cell.angle_beta   90.00
_cell.angle_gamma   90.00
#
_symmetry.space_group_name_H-M   'P 1'
#
loop_
_entity.id
_entity.type
_entity.pdbx_description
1 polymer ?
#
loop_
_entity_poly.entity_id
_entity_poly.type
_entity_poly.pdbx_seq_one_letter_code
_entity_poly.pdbx_strand_id
1 'polypeptide(L)'
;MKKIILFLLSINLLWAFPPDAAYFNELLSDNGKVIKNTLKVKKIDGGNYSAYFDGEITLTGVLERTDNSDVDIIYSALRFYPDNNIDLPFLFSIYSDNMEDYKEFERLDFGVLLENIEVKLPEPLNKRFLGAAAVRAEVTIRNYSIFCEGEAGREAYGDLVNIKLLDDVQIEYFSKDNSEGSYYHAGNSYYTKLEYNSKDDYVNIRDKANGKVIGKILKNDMINNGGLLLAIDNYYYYYYYYEIDDKGWCEVYYMPPNAKDGKDAIHGFVHNSQIKIENGGY
;
A
#
# COMPACT_ATOMS: atom_id res chain seq x y z
N MET A 1 -18.42 -23.59 -31.57
CA MET A 1 -18.69 -23.08 -30.21
C MET A 1 -17.35 -22.78 -29.53
N LYS A 2 -16.88 -21.53 -29.61
CA LYS A 2 -15.68 -21.08 -28.91
C LYS A 2 -16.13 -20.40 -27.62
N LYS A 3 -15.73 -20.96 -26.48
CA LYS A 3 -15.97 -20.35 -25.15
C LYS A 3 -15.12 -19.09 -25.07
N ILE A 4 -15.76 -17.93 -25.09
CA ILE A 4 -15.14 -16.67 -24.69
C ILE A 4 -15.09 -16.70 -23.17
N ILE A 5 -13.90 -16.94 -22.62
CA ILE A 5 -13.62 -16.71 -21.21
C ILE A 5 -13.52 -15.19 -21.06
N LEU A 6 -14.56 -14.59 -20.48
CA LEU A 6 -14.54 -13.19 -20.08
C LEU A 6 -13.67 -13.12 -18.81
N PHE A 7 -12.38 -12.80 -18.99
CA PHE A 7 -11.53 -12.36 -17.89
C PHE A 7 -12.04 -10.98 -17.46
N LEU A 8 -12.90 -10.94 -16.46
CA LEU A 8 -13.15 -9.73 -15.70
C LEU A 8 -11.86 -9.41 -14.95
N LEU A 9 -10.97 -8.63 -15.57
CA LEU A 9 -10.03 -7.80 -14.83
C LEU A 9 -10.89 -6.81 -14.03
N SER A 10 -11.20 -7.16 -12.78
CA SER A 10 -11.66 -6.19 -11.80
C SER A 10 -10.48 -5.27 -11.49
N ILE A 11 -10.30 -4.25 -12.31
CA ILE A 11 -9.48 -3.09 -11.97
C ILE A 11 -10.29 -2.33 -10.91
N ASN A 12 -10.21 -2.78 -9.66
CA ASN A 12 -10.52 -1.95 -8.52
C ASN A 12 -9.27 -1.08 -8.30
N LEU A 13 -9.11 -0.02 -9.10
CA LEU A 13 -8.27 1.08 -8.70
C LEU A 13 -9.00 1.73 -7.52
N LEU A 14 -8.61 1.32 -6.31
CA LEU A 14 -8.98 2.01 -5.08
C LEU A 14 -8.40 3.42 -5.16
N TRP A 15 -9.24 4.40 -4.87
CA TRP A 15 -8.94 5.83 -5.02
C TRP A 15 -8.20 6.32 -3.80
N ALA A 16 -6.89 6.12 -3.72
CA ALA A 16 -6.13 6.43 -2.52
C ALA A 16 -5.48 7.81 -2.57
N PHE A 17 -5.56 8.56 -1.46
CA PHE A 17 -4.66 9.70 -1.26
C PHE A 17 -3.23 9.16 -1.08
N PRO A 18 -2.28 9.48 -1.98
CA PRO A 18 -0.93 9.02 -1.79
C PRO A 18 -0.26 9.78 -0.64
N PRO A 19 0.75 9.21 0.03
CA PRO A 19 1.57 9.94 0.96
C PRO A 19 2.26 11.11 0.25
N ASP A 20 2.38 12.23 0.95
CA ASP A 20 3.01 13.47 0.46
C ASP A 20 4.54 13.37 0.34
N ALA A 21 5.14 12.22 0.67
CA ALA A 21 6.56 11.93 0.49
C ALA A 21 6.86 10.43 0.59
N ALA A 22 8.11 10.03 0.31
CA ALA A 22 8.58 8.66 0.61
C ALA A 22 8.81 8.51 2.13
N TYR A 23 8.65 7.30 2.65
CA TYR A 23 9.07 7.02 4.02
C TYR A 23 10.59 7.19 4.17
N PHE A 24 11.35 6.68 3.20
CA PHE A 24 12.81 6.79 3.14
C PHE A 24 13.26 7.93 2.21
N ASN A 25 12.81 9.16 2.47
CA ASN A 25 13.14 10.34 1.66
C ASN A 25 14.65 10.59 1.56
N GLU A 26 15.42 10.22 2.57
CA GLU A 26 16.87 10.36 2.60
C GLU A 26 17.60 9.50 1.55
N LEU A 27 16.92 8.51 0.96
CA LEU A 27 17.46 7.69 -0.14
C LEU A 27 17.29 8.35 -1.52
N LEU A 28 16.46 9.40 -1.62
CA LEU A 28 16.32 10.17 -2.85
C LEU A 28 17.59 10.97 -3.11
N SER A 29 17.98 11.07 -4.39
CA SER A 29 19.16 11.83 -4.80
C SER A 29 18.78 13.06 -5.59
N ASP A 30 19.64 14.08 -5.52
CA ASP A 30 19.60 15.24 -6.41
C ASP A 30 20.37 15.02 -7.73
N ASN A 31 20.89 13.81 -7.97
CA ASN A 31 21.64 13.43 -9.17
C ASN A 31 21.04 12.20 -9.87
N GLY A 32 19.72 12.13 -9.87
CA GLY A 32 18.95 11.16 -10.60
C GLY A 32 19.08 11.30 -12.12
N LYS A 33 18.79 10.21 -12.82
CA LYS A 33 18.95 10.07 -14.26
C LYS A 33 17.69 9.48 -14.89
N VAL A 34 17.30 10.02 -16.02
CA VAL A 34 16.39 9.36 -16.96
C VAL A 34 17.24 8.66 -18.00
N ILE A 35 17.21 7.32 -17.97
CA ILE A 35 18.00 6.44 -18.83
C ILE A 35 17.31 6.27 -20.19
N LYS A 36 15.99 6.13 -20.19
CA LYS A 36 15.16 5.96 -21.39
C LYS A 36 13.82 6.65 -21.16
N ASN A 37 13.33 7.35 -22.17
CA ASN A 37 11.97 7.86 -22.17
C ASN A 37 11.37 7.75 -23.58
N THR A 38 10.32 6.96 -23.70
CA THR A 38 9.51 6.88 -24.93
C THR A 38 8.05 7.18 -24.65
N LEU A 39 7.73 7.75 -23.49
CA LEU A 39 6.37 8.08 -23.11
C LEU A 39 5.78 9.08 -24.10
N LYS A 40 4.55 8.81 -24.51
CA LYS A 40 3.74 9.70 -25.35
C LYS A 40 2.34 9.76 -24.78
N VAL A 41 1.76 10.95 -24.80
CA VAL A 41 0.35 11.14 -24.43
C VAL A 41 -0.50 10.27 -25.35
N LYS A 42 -1.25 9.35 -24.75
CA LYS A 42 -2.22 8.48 -25.42
C LYS A 42 -3.60 9.13 -25.42
N LYS A 43 -4.02 9.58 -24.24
CA LYS A 43 -5.34 10.16 -24.00
C LYS A 43 -5.23 11.15 -22.85
N ILE A 44 -5.93 12.26 -22.97
CA ILE A 44 -6.26 13.12 -21.84
C ILE A 44 -7.79 13.11 -21.73
N ASP A 45 -8.27 12.96 -20.51
CA ASP A 45 -9.69 12.94 -20.18
C ASP A 45 -9.97 14.10 -19.24
N GLY A 46 -10.40 15.24 -19.80
CA GLY A 46 -10.70 16.43 -19.01
C GLY A 46 -11.93 16.29 -18.11
N GLY A 47 -12.82 15.33 -18.38
CA GLY A 47 -13.98 15.07 -17.50
C GLY A 47 -13.62 14.29 -16.25
N ASN A 48 -12.62 13.40 -16.37
CA ASN A 48 -12.05 12.64 -15.25
C ASN A 48 -10.67 13.14 -14.87
N TYR A 49 -10.27 14.32 -15.35
CA TYR A 49 -9.06 14.96 -14.86
C TYR A 49 -7.80 14.08 -14.90
N SER A 50 -7.70 13.27 -15.96
CA SER A 50 -6.72 12.19 -16.08
C SER A 50 -5.88 12.34 -17.34
N ALA A 51 -4.61 11.94 -17.27
CA ALA A 51 -3.77 11.76 -18.43
C ALA A 51 -3.17 10.35 -18.47
N TYR A 52 -3.14 9.76 -19.66
CA TYR A 52 -2.67 8.40 -19.91
C TYR A 52 -1.56 8.43 -20.94
N PHE A 53 -0.50 7.65 -20.69
CA PHE A 53 0.69 7.64 -21.51
C PHE A 53 0.98 6.23 -22.03
N ASP A 54 1.29 6.11 -23.31
CA ASP A 54 1.83 4.90 -23.93
C ASP A 54 3.37 4.98 -23.96
N GLY A 55 4.03 3.83 -23.93
CA GLY A 55 5.50 3.71 -23.94
C GLY A 55 6.08 3.37 -22.58
N GLU A 56 7.40 3.53 -22.46
CA GLU A 56 8.15 3.21 -21.25
C GLU A 56 9.02 4.39 -20.82
N ILE A 57 9.23 4.51 -19.52
CA ILE A 57 10.28 5.36 -18.94
C ILE A 57 11.16 4.51 -18.03
N THR A 58 12.47 4.71 -18.10
CA THR A 58 13.46 4.15 -17.19
C THR A 58 14.19 5.29 -16.51
N LEU A 59 14.12 5.35 -15.18
CA LEU A 59 14.68 6.43 -14.38
C LEU A 59 15.14 5.93 -13.01
N THR A 60 15.99 6.71 -12.35
CA THR A 60 16.42 6.43 -10.98
C THR A 60 15.51 7.05 -9.94
N GLY A 61 15.43 6.40 -8.79
CA GLY A 61 14.64 6.86 -7.65
C GLY A 61 14.66 5.82 -6.53
N VAL A 62 13.66 5.90 -5.66
CA VAL A 62 13.46 4.99 -4.53
C VAL A 62 12.22 4.14 -4.78
N LEU A 63 12.38 2.82 -4.73
CA LEU A 63 11.29 1.86 -4.75
C LEU A 63 10.97 1.44 -3.32
N GLU A 64 9.75 1.69 -2.87
CA GLU A 64 9.32 1.52 -1.48
C GLU A 64 8.09 0.61 -1.38
N ARG A 65 8.11 -0.30 -0.40
CA ARG A 65 6.97 -1.11 0.03
C ARG A 65 6.61 -0.73 1.46
N THR A 66 5.40 -0.23 1.64
CA THR A 66 4.81 0.04 2.95
C THR A 66 3.31 -0.19 2.89
N ASP A 67 2.67 -0.32 4.04
CA ASP A 67 1.24 -0.21 4.13
C ASP A 67 0.82 1.26 4.04
N ASN A 68 -0.22 1.50 3.26
CA ASN A 68 -0.88 2.79 3.08
C ASN A 68 -2.33 2.65 3.53
N SER A 69 -2.87 3.71 4.13
CA SER A 69 -4.30 3.81 4.43
C SER A 69 -5.01 4.76 3.50
N ASP A 70 -6.16 4.33 3.00
CA ASP A 70 -7.13 5.19 2.35
C ASP A 70 -8.48 5.04 3.05
N VAL A 71 -8.93 6.12 3.68
CA VAL A 71 -10.08 6.14 4.60
C VAL A 71 -9.94 5.03 5.65
N ASP A 72 -10.61 3.89 5.45
CA ASP A 72 -10.64 2.74 6.36
C ASP A 72 -9.97 1.47 5.78
N ILE A 73 -9.41 1.54 4.56
CA ILE A 73 -8.72 0.40 3.91
C ILE A 73 -7.20 0.55 4.09
N ILE A 74 -6.55 -0.51 4.59
CA ILE A 74 -5.09 -0.61 4.59
C ILE A 74 -4.65 -1.57 3.48
N TYR A 75 -3.90 -1.06 2.51
CA TYR A 75 -3.35 -1.86 1.42
C TYR A 75 -1.82 -1.76 1.39
N SER A 76 -1.17 -2.83 0.91
CA SER A 76 0.29 -2.85 0.78
C SER A 76 0.71 -2.24 -0.55
N ALA A 77 1.23 -1.01 -0.54
CA ALA A 77 1.57 -0.28 -1.74
C ALA A 77 3.04 -0.52 -2.13
N LEU A 78 3.30 -0.72 -3.43
CA LEU A 78 4.63 -0.53 -3.99
C LEU A 78 4.64 0.84 -4.64
N ARG A 79 5.39 1.79 -4.10
CA ARG A 79 5.51 3.13 -4.67
C ARG A 79 6.92 3.38 -5.17
N PHE A 80 7.01 4.02 -6.34
CA PHE A 80 8.26 4.52 -6.85
C PHE A 80 8.29 6.04 -6.77
N TYR A 81 9.29 6.55 -6.07
CA TYR A 81 9.55 7.96 -5.89
C TYR A 81 10.75 8.35 -6.77
N PRO A 82 10.53 9.09 -7.86
CA PRO A 82 11.62 9.61 -8.68
C PRO A 82 12.58 10.48 -7.87
N ASP A 83 13.84 10.48 -8.27
CA ASP A 83 14.84 11.38 -7.67
C ASP A 83 14.48 12.87 -7.78
N ASN A 84 14.97 13.67 -6.82
CA ASN A 84 14.56 15.05 -6.58
C ASN A 84 14.75 15.99 -7.77
N ASN A 85 15.67 15.67 -8.68
CA ASN A 85 16.02 16.47 -9.86
C ASN A 85 15.35 15.97 -11.16
N ILE A 86 14.40 15.02 -11.08
CA ILE A 86 13.71 14.45 -12.24
C ILE A 86 12.27 14.96 -12.31
N ASP A 87 12.00 15.78 -13.32
CA ASP A 87 10.70 16.41 -13.55
C ASP A 87 9.93 15.72 -14.71
N LEU A 88 9.61 14.41 -14.61
CA LEU A 88 9.07 13.64 -15.77
C LEU A 88 8.11 12.48 -15.45
N PRO A 89 6.86 12.44 -15.98
CA PRO A 89 5.93 13.51 -16.35
C PRO A 89 4.89 13.69 -15.24
N PHE A 90 4.98 14.77 -14.47
CA PHE A 90 4.51 14.70 -13.08
C PHE A 90 3.76 15.93 -12.57
N LEU A 91 3.07 16.65 -13.44
CA LEU A 91 1.71 17.14 -13.19
C LEU A 91 1.21 17.72 -14.51
N PHE A 92 0.07 17.26 -15.01
CA PHE A 92 -0.64 18.03 -16.03
C PHE A 92 -1.58 18.97 -15.28
N SER A 93 -1.39 20.28 -15.41
CA SER A 93 -2.41 21.23 -14.93
C SER A 93 -3.64 21.06 -15.81
N ILE A 94 -4.63 20.38 -15.26
CA ILE A 94 -5.95 20.16 -15.86
C ILE A 94 -6.92 21.32 -15.57
N TYR A 95 -6.50 22.31 -14.77
CA TYR A 95 -7.26 23.52 -14.44
C TYR A 95 -7.36 24.53 -15.60
N SER A 96 -7.04 24.12 -16.84
CA SER A 96 -7.08 24.96 -18.02
C SER A 96 -8.06 24.40 -19.03
N ASP A 97 -9.10 25.18 -19.36
CA ASP A 97 -10.02 24.94 -20.49
C ASP A 97 -9.26 24.87 -21.84
N ASN A 98 -7.99 25.26 -21.88
CA ASN A 98 -7.11 25.19 -23.04
C ASN A 98 -5.86 24.34 -22.72
N MET A 99 -5.97 23.04 -22.99
CA MET A 99 -4.91 22.04 -22.77
C MET A 99 -3.64 22.22 -23.62
N GLU A 100 -3.61 23.18 -24.56
CA GLU A 100 -2.42 23.43 -25.39
C GLU A 100 -1.35 24.28 -24.68
N ASP A 101 -1.71 25.00 -23.61
CA ASP A 101 -0.90 26.11 -23.06
C ASP A 101 -0.08 25.81 -21.80
N TYR A 102 -0.32 24.69 -21.09
CA TYR A 102 0.46 24.32 -19.89
C TYR A 102 1.16 22.97 -20.06
N LYS A 103 2.48 23.02 -20.25
CA LYS A 103 3.37 21.86 -20.45
C LYS A 103 4.59 21.89 -19.52
N GLU A 104 4.50 22.59 -18.40
CA GLU A 104 5.59 22.60 -17.42
C GLU A 104 5.41 21.41 -16.48
N PHE A 105 6.34 20.46 -16.56
CA PHE A 105 6.37 19.33 -15.65
C PHE A 105 6.85 19.82 -14.29
N GLU A 106 6.05 19.61 -13.25
CA GLU A 106 6.49 19.78 -11.87
C GLU A 106 6.92 18.41 -11.30
N ARG A 107 7.69 18.45 -10.22
CA ARG A 107 8.08 17.26 -9.45
C ARG A 107 6.82 16.62 -8.84
N LEU A 108 6.75 15.28 -8.81
CA LEU A 108 5.79 14.64 -7.90
C LEU A 108 6.28 14.80 -6.47
N ASP A 109 5.45 15.42 -5.65
CA ASP A 109 5.61 15.32 -4.20
C ASP A 109 5.23 13.92 -3.69
N PHE A 110 4.52 13.10 -4.50
CA PHE A 110 4.07 11.76 -4.16
C PHE A 110 4.68 10.65 -5.04
N GLY A 111 4.57 9.39 -4.60
CA GLY A 111 5.10 8.24 -5.34
C GLY A 111 4.12 7.65 -6.36
N VAL A 112 4.64 7.15 -7.48
CA VAL A 112 3.89 6.39 -8.48
C VAL A 112 3.52 5.02 -7.89
N LEU A 113 2.23 4.71 -7.79
CA LEU A 113 1.75 3.39 -7.37
C LEU A 113 1.99 2.38 -8.48
N LEU A 114 2.71 1.30 -8.15
CA LEU A 114 3.15 0.32 -9.12
C LEU A 114 2.43 -1.02 -8.97
N GLU A 115 1.92 -1.51 -10.10
CA GLU A 115 1.54 -2.91 -10.24
C GLU A 115 2.79 -3.75 -10.54
N ASN A 116 3.07 -4.77 -9.72
CA ASN A 116 4.31 -5.55 -9.80
C ASN A 116 4.11 -7.05 -10.11
N ILE A 117 3.00 -7.43 -10.75
CA ILE A 117 2.56 -8.83 -10.91
C ILE A 117 3.65 -9.74 -11.52
N GLU A 118 4.50 -9.22 -12.40
CA GLU A 118 5.45 -10.03 -13.17
C GLU A 118 6.92 -9.85 -12.77
N VAL A 119 7.24 -8.85 -11.94
CA VAL A 119 8.62 -8.51 -11.59
C VAL A 119 9.01 -9.12 -10.25
N LYS A 120 10.08 -9.91 -10.26
CA LYS A 120 10.65 -10.49 -9.03
C LYS A 120 11.35 -9.40 -8.22
N LEU A 121 10.76 -9.05 -7.09
CA LEU A 121 11.34 -8.10 -6.13
C LEU A 121 12.19 -8.85 -5.09
N PRO A 122 13.24 -8.22 -4.55
CA PRO A 122 13.95 -8.76 -3.38
C PRO A 122 13.06 -8.71 -2.13
N GLU A 123 13.37 -9.54 -1.15
CA GLU A 123 12.75 -9.45 0.18
C GLU A 123 13.24 -8.20 0.93
N PRO A 124 12.37 -7.48 1.67
CA PRO A 124 10.93 -7.73 1.85
C PRO A 124 10.02 -6.98 0.85
N LEU A 125 10.54 -6.32 -0.19
CA LEU A 125 9.73 -5.55 -1.15
C LEU A 125 8.69 -6.40 -1.92
N ASN A 126 8.90 -7.72 -1.98
CA ASN A 126 8.04 -8.71 -2.62
C ASN A 126 6.86 -9.18 -1.75
N LYS A 127 6.79 -8.81 -0.47
CA LYS A 127 5.74 -9.26 0.43
C LYS A 127 5.28 -8.14 1.34
N ARG A 128 4.09 -8.34 1.90
CA ARG A 128 3.53 -7.50 2.94
C ARG A 128 4.18 -7.83 4.30
N PHE A 129 4.42 -6.82 5.12
CA PHE A 129 4.93 -6.95 6.49
C PHE A 129 4.62 -5.67 7.28
N LEU A 130 4.69 -5.74 8.62
CA LEU A 130 4.44 -4.59 9.48
C LEU A 130 5.70 -3.70 9.57
N GLY A 131 5.85 -2.81 8.59
CA GLY A 131 6.98 -1.89 8.48
C GLY A 131 7.04 -1.25 7.10
N ALA A 132 8.16 -0.58 6.83
CA ALA A 132 8.48 0.00 5.54
C ALA A 132 9.83 -0.53 5.06
N ALA A 133 9.96 -0.78 3.76
CA ALA A 133 11.24 -1.11 3.15
C ALA A 133 11.41 -0.35 1.85
N ALA A 134 12.62 0.10 1.59
CA ALA A 134 12.94 0.84 0.39
C ALA A 134 14.32 0.50 -0.16
N VAL A 135 14.50 0.75 -1.45
CA VAL A 135 15.79 0.60 -2.10
C VAL A 135 15.93 1.62 -3.21
N ARG A 136 17.13 2.18 -3.34
CA ARG A 136 17.48 2.99 -4.50
C ARG A 136 17.59 2.10 -5.73
N ALA A 137 16.92 2.46 -6.82
CA ALA A 137 16.85 1.61 -8.01
C ALA A 137 16.77 2.42 -9.31
N GLU A 138 17.24 1.82 -10.40
CA GLU A 138 16.78 2.12 -11.75
C GLU A 138 15.49 1.33 -12.00
N VAL A 139 14.39 2.02 -12.27
CA VAL A 139 13.05 1.44 -12.45
C VAL A 139 12.55 1.73 -13.85
N THR A 140 12.04 0.70 -14.54
CA THR A 140 11.31 0.86 -15.80
C THR A 140 9.81 0.74 -15.55
N ILE A 141 9.06 1.78 -15.93
CA ILE A 141 7.61 1.88 -15.79
C ILE A 141 6.98 1.93 -17.19
N ARG A 142 5.85 1.24 -17.36
CA ARG A 142 4.97 1.34 -18.55
C ARG A 142 3.55 1.70 -18.13
N ASN A 143 2.69 1.99 -19.11
CA ASN A 143 1.27 2.31 -18.88
C ASN A 143 1.07 3.41 -17.84
N TYR A 144 1.98 4.39 -17.83
CA TYR A 144 1.96 5.47 -16.88
C TYR A 144 0.66 6.29 -17.02
N SER A 145 0.00 6.57 -15.90
CA SER A 145 -1.16 7.45 -15.85
C SER A 145 -1.11 8.32 -14.61
N ILE A 146 -1.76 9.47 -14.72
CA ILE A 146 -1.93 10.42 -13.62
C ILE A 146 -3.38 10.86 -13.56
N PHE A 147 -3.87 11.00 -12.34
CA PHE A 147 -5.18 11.52 -11.99
C PHE A 147 -4.99 12.78 -11.14
N CYS A 148 -5.60 13.90 -11.54
CA CYS A 148 -5.23 15.22 -11.08
C CYS A 148 -6.35 16.06 -10.40
N GLU A 149 -7.61 15.60 -10.18
CA GLU A 149 -8.66 16.48 -9.57
C GLU A 149 -9.71 15.82 -8.67
N GLY A 150 -10.23 16.63 -7.74
CA GLY A 150 -11.44 16.39 -6.94
C GLY A 150 -11.16 16.35 -5.44
N GLU A 151 -12.19 16.05 -4.63
CA GLU A 151 -12.03 15.80 -3.18
C GLU A 151 -11.05 14.65 -2.88
N ALA A 152 -10.72 13.81 -3.87
CA ALA A 152 -9.89 12.59 -3.78
C ALA A 152 -8.37 12.77 -3.97
N GLY A 153 -7.87 13.99 -4.19
CA GLY A 153 -6.42 14.26 -4.30
C GLY A 153 -5.78 13.93 -5.66
N ARG A 154 -4.44 13.88 -5.69
CA ARG A 154 -3.61 13.62 -6.88
C ARG A 154 -3.01 12.21 -6.76
N GLU A 155 -3.10 11.33 -7.76
CA GLU A 155 -2.44 10.02 -7.74
C GLU A 155 -1.84 9.64 -9.11
N ALA A 156 -0.75 8.87 -9.11
CA ALA A 156 -0.09 8.38 -10.31
C ALA A 156 0.08 6.86 -10.25
N TYR A 157 -0.06 6.20 -11.40
CA TYR A 157 -0.01 4.75 -11.52
C TYR A 157 0.93 4.33 -12.66
N GLY A 158 1.41 3.08 -12.59
CA GLY A 158 2.06 2.43 -13.72
C GLY A 158 2.36 0.96 -13.44
N ASP A 159 2.75 0.22 -14.48
CA ASP A 159 3.21 -1.15 -14.30
C ASP A 159 4.72 -1.16 -14.17
N LEU A 160 5.22 -1.90 -13.19
CA LEU A 160 6.64 -2.18 -13.05
C LEU A 160 7.08 -3.20 -14.11
N VAL A 161 8.01 -2.80 -14.98
CA VAL A 161 8.55 -3.67 -16.05
C VAL A 161 9.89 -4.28 -15.65
N ASN A 162 10.76 -3.48 -15.04
CA ASN A 162 12.09 -3.92 -14.67
C ASN A 162 12.64 -3.11 -13.49
N ILE A 163 13.51 -3.74 -12.71
CA ILE A 163 14.27 -3.09 -11.64
C ILE A 163 15.74 -3.46 -11.74
N LYS A 164 16.60 -2.51 -11.38
CA LYS A 164 18.01 -2.75 -11.08
C LYS A 164 18.34 -1.99 -9.81
N LEU A 165 18.69 -2.73 -8.76
CA LEU A 165 19.07 -2.15 -7.48
C LEU A 165 20.39 -1.39 -7.61
N LEU A 166 20.44 -0.22 -7.00
CA LEU A 166 21.62 0.63 -6.94
C LEU A 166 22.32 0.53 -5.58
N ASP A 167 21.59 0.17 -4.53
CA ASP A 167 22.07 0.03 -3.15
C ASP A 167 21.38 -1.15 -2.44
N ASP A 168 21.76 -1.37 -1.18
CA ASP A 168 21.12 -2.34 -0.29
C ASP A 168 19.72 -1.89 0.15
N VAL A 169 18.83 -2.86 0.37
CA VAL A 169 17.47 -2.62 0.86
C VAL A 169 17.53 -2.13 2.31
N GLN A 170 16.93 -0.96 2.57
CA GLN A 170 16.70 -0.41 3.90
C GLN A 170 15.34 -0.88 4.43
N ILE A 171 15.26 -1.16 5.73
CA ILE A 171 14.06 -1.70 6.37
C ILE A 171 13.88 -1.01 7.72
N GLU A 172 12.66 -0.53 7.97
CA GLU A 172 12.21 -0.08 9.29
C GLU A 172 10.99 -0.89 9.71
N TYR A 173 11.03 -1.42 10.94
CA TYR A 173 9.92 -2.17 11.52
C TYR A 173 9.15 -1.27 12.48
N PHE A 174 7.83 -1.24 12.37
CA PHE A 174 7.03 -0.37 13.22
C PHE A 174 7.01 -0.90 14.65
N SER A 175 7.32 -0.03 15.62
CA SER A 175 7.47 -0.40 17.03
C SER A 175 6.16 -0.89 17.62
N LYS A 176 6.18 -1.90 18.48
CA LYS A 176 4.98 -2.35 19.17
C LYS A 176 4.54 -1.29 20.18
N ASP A 177 3.35 -0.74 19.97
CA ASP A 177 2.70 0.18 20.90
C ASP A 177 1.34 -0.37 21.31
N ASN A 178 1.16 -0.52 22.63
CA ASN A 178 -0.08 -1.00 23.22
C ASN A 178 -0.82 0.03 24.07
N SER A 179 -0.47 1.32 24.01
CA SER A 179 -1.03 2.33 24.92
C SER A 179 -2.44 2.81 24.59
N GLU A 180 -2.88 2.74 23.33
CA GLU A 180 -4.20 3.24 22.89
C GLU A 180 -5.06 2.15 22.24
N GLY A 181 -6.37 2.35 22.05
CA GLY A 181 -7.29 1.41 21.37
C GLY A 181 -6.98 1.23 19.87
N SER A 182 -6.05 2.02 19.34
CA SER A 182 -5.59 1.98 17.97
C SER A 182 -4.07 2.01 17.88
N TYR A 183 -3.56 1.53 16.75
CA TYR A 183 -2.14 1.54 16.44
C TYR A 183 -1.91 2.47 15.27
N TYR A 184 -1.30 3.63 15.56
CA TYR A 184 -1.01 4.68 14.60
C TYR A 184 0.50 4.78 14.38
N HIS A 185 0.94 4.68 13.12
CA HIS A 185 2.26 5.14 12.71
C HIS A 185 2.07 6.40 11.85
N ALA A 186 2.64 7.52 12.31
CA ALA A 186 2.51 8.81 11.64
C ALA A 186 2.93 8.71 10.17
N GLY A 187 2.02 9.10 9.27
CA GLY A 187 2.24 9.13 7.82
C GLY A 187 1.81 7.90 7.02
N ASN A 188 1.39 6.79 7.65
CA ASN A 188 1.25 5.52 6.94
C ASN A 188 -0.13 4.86 7.03
N SER A 189 -0.53 4.36 8.21
CA SER A 189 -1.73 3.52 8.36
C SER A 189 -2.26 3.48 9.78
N TYR A 190 -3.59 3.43 9.91
CA TYR A 190 -4.30 3.28 11.18
C TYR A 190 -4.83 1.85 11.31
N TYR A 191 -4.28 1.07 12.23
CA TYR A 191 -4.73 -0.31 12.45
C TYR A 191 -5.66 -0.39 13.66
N THR A 192 -6.79 -1.06 13.47
CA THR A 192 -7.71 -1.37 14.57
C THR A 192 -7.21 -2.56 15.37
N LYS A 193 -7.23 -2.42 16.70
CA LYS A 193 -6.90 -3.52 17.60
C LYS A 193 -8.07 -4.49 17.70
N LEU A 194 -7.76 -5.77 17.57
CA LEU A 194 -8.74 -6.85 17.66
C LEU A 194 -8.67 -7.52 19.02
N GLU A 195 -9.85 -7.76 19.60
CA GLU A 195 -9.99 -8.47 20.86
C GLU A 195 -10.29 -9.95 20.65
N TYR A 196 -10.01 -10.73 21.69
CA TYR A 196 -10.32 -12.14 21.75
C TYR A 196 -11.85 -12.38 21.86
N ASN A 197 -12.39 -13.29 21.04
CA ASN A 197 -13.81 -13.68 21.09
C ASN A 197 -14.05 -15.19 20.90
N SER A 198 -13.00 -16.01 20.92
CA SER A 198 -13.14 -17.45 20.69
C SER A 198 -13.61 -18.20 21.94
N LYS A 199 -14.26 -19.36 21.73
CA LYS A 199 -14.59 -20.32 22.81
C LYS A 199 -13.41 -21.22 23.19
N ASP A 200 -12.42 -21.32 22.30
CA ASP A 200 -11.21 -22.08 22.56
C ASP A 200 -10.28 -21.29 23.52
N ASP A 201 -9.07 -21.80 23.76
CA ASP A 201 -7.99 -21.07 24.47
C ASP A 201 -6.98 -20.43 23.50
N TYR A 202 -7.29 -20.42 22.21
CA TYR A 202 -6.43 -19.89 21.16
C TYR A 202 -7.21 -19.41 19.93
N VAL A 203 -6.58 -18.54 19.15
CA VAL A 203 -6.98 -18.13 17.80
C VAL A 203 -5.99 -18.71 16.79
N ASN A 204 -6.46 -19.24 15.67
CA ASN A 204 -5.57 -19.70 14.60
C ASN A 204 -5.30 -18.56 13.62
N ILE A 205 -4.03 -18.35 13.27
CA ILE A 205 -3.62 -17.52 12.13
C ILE A 205 -3.35 -18.44 10.94
N ARG A 206 -3.89 -18.10 9.78
CA ARG A 206 -3.74 -18.87 8.54
C ARG A 206 -3.00 -18.06 7.47
N ASP A 207 -2.37 -18.76 6.52
CA ASP A 207 -1.70 -18.15 5.36
C ASP A 207 -2.68 -17.47 4.39
N LYS A 208 -3.91 -17.97 4.32
CA LYS A 208 -5.04 -17.39 3.58
C LYS A 208 -6.38 -17.83 4.19
N ALA A 209 -7.48 -17.23 3.75
CA ALA A 209 -8.82 -17.68 4.11
C ALA A 209 -8.99 -19.20 3.90
N ASN A 210 -9.42 -19.91 4.94
CA ASN A 210 -9.53 -21.38 4.99
C ASN A 210 -8.22 -22.15 4.69
N GLY A 211 -7.06 -21.49 4.72
CA GLY A 211 -5.75 -22.04 4.38
C GLY A 211 -5.09 -22.85 5.49
N LYS A 212 -3.77 -23.05 5.41
CA LYS A 212 -3.00 -23.76 6.44
C LYS A 212 -2.82 -22.87 7.67
N VAL A 213 -2.86 -23.46 8.86
CA VAL A 213 -2.48 -22.77 10.11
C VAL A 213 -0.97 -22.51 10.12
N ILE A 214 -0.59 -21.23 10.23
CA ILE A 214 0.80 -20.76 10.28
C ILE A 214 1.18 -20.19 11.64
N GLY A 215 0.18 -19.89 12.49
CA GLY A 215 0.40 -19.38 13.83
C GLY A 215 -0.78 -19.70 14.75
N LYS A 216 -0.52 -19.64 16.06
CA LYS A 216 -1.54 -19.72 17.10
C LYS A 216 -1.32 -18.59 18.07
N ILE A 217 -2.38 -17.86 18.37
CA ILE A 217 -2.40 -16.79 19.37
C ILE A 217 -3.07 -17.36 20.61
N LEU A 218 -2.36 -17.44 21.73
CA LEU A 218 -2.97 -17.91 22.97
C LEU A 218 -3.89 -16.82 23.52
N LYS A 219 -5.02 -17.22 24.11
CA LYS A 219 -5.96 -16.32 24.77
C LYS A 219 -5.27 -15.39 25.78
N ASN A 220 -4.40 -15.96 26.63
CA ASN A 220 -3.65 -15.19 27.61
C ASN A 220 -2.64 -14.23 26.98
N ASP A 221 -2.15 -14.51 25.78
CA ASP A 221 -1.23 -13.61 25.11
C ASP A 221 -1.92 -12.31 24.72
N MET A 222 -3.15 -12.38 24.18
CA MET A 222 -3.93 -11.19 23.83
C MET A 222 -4.47 -10.47 25.06
N ILE A 223 -4.96 -11.20 26.07
CA ILE A 223 -5.68 -10.58 27.21
C ILE A 223 -4.72 -10.07 28.29
N ASN A 224 -3.64 -10.82 28.60
CA ASN A 224 -2.83 -10.58 29.80
C ASN A 224 -1.35 -10.29 29.51
N ASN A 225 -0.79 -10.82 28.42
CA ASN A 225 0.65 -10.71 28.16
C ASN A 225 1.00 -9.63 27.12
N GLY A 226 0.03 -8.79 26.75
CA GLY A 226 0.25 -7.66 25.85
C GLY A 226 0.59 -8.05 24.41
N GLY A 227 0.19 -9.24 23.94
CA GLY A 227 0.20 -9.58 22.52
C GLY A 227 -0.81 -8.71 21.76
N LEU A 228 -0.46 -8.29 20.55
CA LEU A 228 -1.26 -7.34 19.78
C LEU A 228 -1.73 -7.98 18.48
N LEU A 229 -3.03 -7.93 18.22
CA LEU A 229 -3.64 -8.35 16.96
C LEU A 229 -4.22 -7.13 16.25
N LEU A 230 -3.71 -6.84 15.06
CA LEU A 230 -4.04 -5.65 14.28
C LEU A 230 -4.80 -6.06 13.02
N ALA A 231 -5.97 -5.48 12.80
CA ALA A 231 -6.72 -5.65 11.57
C ALA A 231 -6.13 -4.81 10.43
N ILE A 232 -6.02 -5.42 9.26
CA ILE A 232 -5.56 -4.78 8.01
C ILE A 232 -6.77 -4.38 7.14
N ASP A 233 -7.81 -5.22 7.11
CA ASP A 233 -9.04 -4.97 6.36
C ASP A 233 -10.18 -4.68 7.34
N ASN A 234 -10.63 -3.43 7.40
CA ASN A 234 -11.87 -3.04 8.09
C ASN A 234 -12.75 -2.28 7.10
N TYR A 235 -13.72 -2.97 6.50
CA TYR A 235 -14.72 -2.31 5.67
C TYR A 235 -16.09 -2.37 6.35
N TYR A 236 -16.54 -1.24 6.93
CA TYR A 236 -17.73 -0.49 6.47
C TYR A 236 -18.03 0.71 7.39
N TYR A 237 -18.09 1.91 6.81
CA TYR A 237 -18.68 3.11 7.41
C TYR A 237 -20.01 3.42 6.71
N TYR A 238 -21.13 3.08 7.35
CA TYR A 238 -22.38 3.82 7.20
C TYR A 238 -23.19 3.66 8.49
N TYR A 239 -23.10 4.65 9.38
CA TYR A 239 -23.83 4.74 10.65
C TYR A 239 -23.56 3.62 11.67
N TYR A 240 -22.63 3.88 12.60
CA TYR A 240 -22.55 3.33 13.96
C TYR A 240 -22.11 1.87 14.20
N TYR A 241 -21.69 1.09 13.21
CA TYR A 241 -21.20 -0.28 13.47
C TYR A 241 -19.98 -0.66 12.64
N TYR A 242 -18.89 -1.02 13.32
CA TYR A 242 -17.74 -1.67 12.70
C TYR A 242 -18.06 -3.17 12.53
N GLU A 243 -18.26 -3.63 11.30
CA GLU A 243 -18.43 -5.05 11.01
C GLU A 243 -17.23 -5.58 10.22
N ILE A 244 -16.75 -6.77 10.61
CA ILE A 244 -15.74 -7.51 9.86
C ILE A 244 -16.46 -8.19 8.69
N ASP A 245 -16.03 -7.92 7.45
CA ASP A 245 -16.56 -8.42 6.17
C ASP A 245 -17.36 -9.74 6.27
N ASP A 246 -18.52 -9.78 5.60
CA ASP A 246 -19.41 -10.94 5.42
C ASP A 246 -18.68 -12.22 4.96
N LYS A 247 -17.47 -12.10 4.40
CA LYS A 247 -16.60 -13.23 4.02
C LYS A 247 -16.01 -14.00 5.21
N GLY A 248 -16.09 -13.48 6.43
CA GLY A 248 -15.73 -14.21 7.66
C GLY A 248 -14.24 -14.22 8.00
N TRP A 249 -13.36 -13.64 7.18
CA TRP A 249 -11.91 -13.65 7.38
C TRP A 249 -11.35 -12.22 7.40
N CYS A 250 -10.56 -11.91 8.41
CA CYS A 250 -9.84 -10.64 8.56
C CYS A 250 -8.35 -10.88 8.30
N GLU A 251 -7.76 -10.09 7.41
CA GLU A 251 -6.30 -10.02 7.26
C GLU A 251 -5.71 -9.27 8.45
N VAL A 252 -4.62 -9.78 9.03
CA VAL A 252 -4.08 -9.29 10.30
C VAL A 252 -2.56 -9.30 10.36
N TYR A 253 -2.02 -8.44 11.23
CA TYR A 253 -0.71 -8.66 11.85
C TYR A 253 -0.87 -9.06 13.30
N TYR A 254 -0.15 -10.10 13.73
CA TYR A 254 -0.04 -10.46 15.13
C TYR A 254 1.38 -10.22 15.63
N MET A 255 1.55 -9.36 16.63
CA MET A 255 2.79 -9.19 17.38
C MET A 255 2.73 -9.97 18.70
N PRO A 256 3.53 -11.03 18.87
CA PRO A 256 3.63 -11.78 20.13
C PRO A 256 3.99 -10.92 21.35
N PRO A 257 3.78 -11.41 22.59
CA PRO A 257 4.12 -10.70 23.83
C PRO A 257 5.55 -10.13 23.86
N ASN A 258 6.52 -10.93 23.41
CA ASN A 258 7.93 -10.59 23.41
C ASN A 258 8.41 -9.78 22.18
N ALA A 259 7.53 -9.55 21.20
CA ALA A 259 7.86 -8.73 20.03
C ALA A 259 8.12 -7.28 20.47
N LYS A 260 9.18 -6.69 19.93
CA LYS A 260 9.49 -5.26 20.13
C LYS A 260 8.91 -4.38 19.04
N ASP A 261 8.80 -4.93 17.84
CA ASP A 261 8.38 -4.24 16.62
C ASP A 261 7.82 -5.27 15.62
N GLY A 262 7.44 -4.78 14.45
CA GLY A 262 6.86 -5.57 13.37
C GLY A 262 7.79 -6.62 12.75
N LYS A 263 9.07 -6.68 13.13
CA LYS A 263 10.00 -7.72 12.66
C LYS A 263 9.54 -9.11 13.05
N ASP A 264 9.00 -9.22 14.26
CA ASP A 264 8.51 -10.47 14.85
C ASP A 264 7.00 -10.66 14.58
N ALA A 265 6.37 -9.78 13.80
CA ALA A 265 4.97 -9.88 13.48
C ALA A 265 4.67 -11.04 12.52
N ILE A 266 3.56 -11.72 12.77
CA ILE A 266 3.01 -12.73 11.88
C ILE A 266 1.90 -12.09 11.05
N HIS A 267 2.12 -11.99 9.74
CA HIS A 267 1.08 -11.65 8.77
C HIS A 267 0.23 -12.88 8.44
N GLY A 268 -1.10 -12.73 8.39
CA GLY A 268 -1.99 -13.81 7.99
C GLY A 268 -3.47 -13.46 8.12
N PHE A 269 -4.30 -14.49 8.28
CA PHE A 269 -5.77 -14.36 8.29
C PHE A 269 -6.37 -15.05 9.52
N VAL A 270 -7.32 -14.38 10.16
CA VAL A 270 -8.08 -14.86 11.32
C VAL A 270 -9.58 -14.83 11.00
N HIS A 271 -10.31 -15.85 11.43
CA HIS A 271 -11.75 -15.90 11.21
C HIS A 271 -12.49 -14.99 12.22
N ASN A 272 -13.47 -14.22 11.75
CA ASN A 272 -14.19 -13.23 12.54
C ASN A 272 -14.90 -13.83 13.77
N SER A 273 -15.32 -15.10 13.73
CA SER A 273 -15.89 -15.80 14.89
C SER A 273 -14.92 -16.00 16.07
N GLN A 274 -13.62 -15.77 15.89
CA GLN A 274 -12.60 -15.90 16.94
C GLN A 274 -12.17 -14.55 17.53
N ILE A 275 -12.58 -13.44 16.92
CA ILE A 275 -12.17 -12.08 17.26
C ILE A 275 -13.38 -11.15 17.34
N LYS A 276 -13.18 -9.95 17.84
CA LYS A 276 -14.13 -8.84 17.74
C LYS A 276 -13.38 -7.52 17.69
N ILE A 277 -14.02 -6.50 17.18
CA ILE A 277 -13.52 -5.14 17.28
C ILE A 277 -13.79 -4.66 18.71
N GLU A 278 -12.84 -3.91 19.29
CA GLU A 278 -13.05 -3.24 20.56
C GLU A 278 -14.35 -2.43 20.45
N ASN A 279 -15.30 -2.66 21.35
CA ASN A 279 -16.53 -1.85 21.37
C ASN A 279 -16.07 -0.40 21.49
N GLY A 280 -16.28 0.40 20.43
CA GLY A 280 -16.14 1.85 20.49
C GLY A 280 -17.08 2.33 21.58
N GLY A 281 -16.56 2.49 22.79
CA GLY A 281 -17.33 2.92 23.93
C GLY A 281 -17.66 4.39 23.75
N TYR A 282 -18.87 4.66 23.25
CA TYR A 282 -19.63 5.88 23.53
C TYR A 282 -21.11 5.55 23.62
#